data_AF-A0A1I0EQB3-F1
#
_entry.id   AF-A0A1I0EQB3-F1
#
_cell.length_a   1.000
_cell.length_b   1.000
_cell.length_c   1.000
_cell.angle_alpha   90.00
_cell.angle_beta   90.00
_cell.angle_gamma   90.00
#
_symmetry.space_group_name_H-M   'P 1'
#
loop_
_entity.id
_entity.type
_entity.pdbx_description
1 polymer ?
#
loop_
_entity_poly.entity_id
_entity_poly.type
_entity_poly.pdbx_seq_one_letter_code
_entity_poly.pdbx_strand_id
1 'polypeptide(L)'
;MRERVLAGDPCTADDPELGAASTRALDVADAYNATTVRQGPLRRRLPEVLLGSVGEGAKWEAAEPITIGDDVWLGGGVVVLPGVTIGENAVVGAGAVVTRDLPADVVAAGNPARVVRTLDGPEG
;
A
#
# COMPACT_ATOMS: atom_id res chain seq x y z
N MET A 1 17.83 -28.24 -2.57
CA MET A 1 18.30 -26.93 -2.06
C MET A 1 17.47 -26.42 -0.89
N ARG A 2 16.14 -26.58 -0.95
CA ARG A 2 15.19 -26.27 0.14
C ARG A 2 15.62 -26.72 1.55
N GLU A 3 16.09 -27.96 1.70
CA GLU A 3 16.52 -28.49 3.00
C GLU A 3 17.72 -27.75 3.59
N ARG A 4 18.66 -27.32 2.75
CA ARG A 4 19.82 -26.52 3.16
C ARG A 4 19.41 -25.13 3.63
N VAL A 5 18.47 -24.50 2.91
CA VAL A 5 17.87 -23.21 3.32
C VAL A 5 17.16 -23.36 4.67
N LEU A 6 16.37 -24.43 4.86
CA LEU A 6 15.69 -24.71 6.13
C LEU A 6 16.67 -25.03 7.27
N ALA A 7 17.82 -25.61 6.95
CA ALA A 7 18.89 -25.91 7.90
C ALA A 7 19.81 -24.70 8.20
N GLY A 8 19.67 -23.59 7.46
CA GLY A 8 20.50 -22.39 7.61
C GLY A 8 21.90 -22.49 6.97
N ASP A 9 22.12 -23.48 6.10
CA ASP A 9 23.37 -23.63 5.37
C ASP A 9 23.51 -22.54 4.29
N PRO A 10 24.76 -22.14 3.91
CA PRO A 10 24.98 -21.16 2.85
C PRO A 10 24.29 -21.56 1.54
N CYS A 11 23.34 -20.71 1.09
CA CYS A 11 22.57 -20.90 -0.13
C CYS A 11 23.04 -19.95 -1.24
N THR A 12 23.21 -20.46 -2.45
CA THR A 12 23.32 -19.66 -3.68
C THR A 12 21.97 -19.03 -4.02
N ALA A 13 21.96 -17.71 -4.27
CA ALA A 13 20.74 -16.95 -4.55
C ALA A 13 20.07 -17.32 -5.88
N ASP A 14 20.85 -17.81 -6.86
CA ASP A 14 20.38 -18.17 -8.21
C ASP A 14 19.87 -19.61 -8.34
N ASP A 15 19.46 -20.23 -7.23
CA ASP A 15 18.90 -21.57 -7.28
C ASP A 15 17.55 -21.58 -8.04
N PRO A 16 17.38 -22.43 -9.07
CA PRO A 16 16.19 -22.40 -9.91
C PRO A 16 14.92 -22.86 -9.19
N GLU A 17 15.02 -23.70 -8.16
CA GLU A 17 13.88 -24.13 -7.35
C GLU A 17 13.39 -22.97 -6.48
N LEU A 18 14.31 -22.25 -5.85
CA LEU A 18 14.02 -21.07 -5.05
C LEU A 18 13.52 -19.90 -5.92
N GLY A 19 14.11 -19.70 -7.10
CA GLY A 19 13.68 -18.71 -8.08
C GLY A 19 12.26 -18.95 -8.58
N ALA A 20 11.92 -20.21 -8.89
CA ALA A 20 10.56 -20.57 -9.30
C ALA A 20 9.54 -20.40 -8.16
N ALA A 21 9.92 -20.73 -6.92
CA ALA A 21 9.07 -20.50 -5.75
C ALA A 21 8.84 -19.01 -5.48
N SER A 22 9.90 -18.19 -5.59
CA SER A 22 9.83 -16.73 -5.45
C SER A 22 8.95 -16.09 -6.52
N THR A 23 9.12 -16.48 -7.79
CA THR A 23 8.29 -16.00 -8.90
C THR A 23 6.82 -16.29 -8.65
N ARG A 24 6.49 -17.52 -8.25
CA ARG A 24 5.11 -17.91 -7.91
C ARG A 24 4.54 -17.09 -6.75
N ALA A 25 5.36 -16.79 -5.73
CA ALA A 25 4.94 -15.97 -4.60
C ALA A 25 4.62 -14.54 -5.02
N LEU A 26 5.44 -13.95 -5.90
CA LEU A 26 5.22 -12.62 -6.47
C LEU A 26 3.94 -12.57 -7.31
N ASP A 27 3.69 -13.56 -8.17
CA ASP A 27 2.45 -13.64 -8.97
C ASP A 27 1.19 -13.61 -8.07
N VAL A 28 1.23 -14.33 -6.95
CA VAL A 28 0.12 -14.38 -5.98
C VAL A 28 -0.03 -13.07 -5.23
N ALA A 29 1.08 -12.42 -4.87
CA ALA A 29 1.07 -11.10 -4.24
C ALA A 29 0.51 -10.02 -5.17
N ASP A 30 0.90 -10.03 -6.44
CA ASP A 30 0.38 -9.11 -7.45
C ASP A 30 -1.11 -9.33 -7.69
N ALA A 31 -1.55 -10.58 -7.79
CA ALA A 31 -2.97 -10.91 -7.88
C ALA A 31 -3.74 -10.39 -6.66
N TYR A 32 -3.17 -10.47 -5.45
CA TYR A 32 -3.79 -9.96 -4.23
C TYR A 32 -3.90 -8.43 -4.26
N ASN A 33 -2.82 -7.74 -4.63
CA ASN A 33 -2.77 -6.29 -4.74
C ASN A 33 -3.72 -5.75 -5.82
N ALA A 34 -3.96 -6.52 -6.87
CA ALA A 34 -4.90 -6.18 -7.94
C ALA A 34 -6.38 -6.48 -7.58
N THR A 35 -6.67 -7.14 -6.45
CA THR A 35 -8.07 -7.40 -6.06
C THR A 35 -8.78 -6.12 -5.60
N THR A 36 -9.99 -5.92 -6.10
CA THR A 36 -10.90 -4.85 -5.65
C THR A 36 -11.73 -5.28 -4.45
N VAL A 37 -12.39 -4.32 -3.79
CA VAL A 37 -13.32 -4.56 -2.67
C VAL A 37 -14.49 -5.50 -3.03
N ARG A 38 -14.81 -5.65 -4.32
CA ARG A 38 -15.88 -6.56 -4.80
C ARG A 38 -15.42 -8.02 -4.89
N GLN A 39 -14.11 -8.28 -4.87
CA GLN A 39 -13.51 -9.61 -5.04
C GLN A 39 -13.14 -10.26 -3.70
N GLY A 40 -13.93 -10.03 -2.65
CA GLY A 40 -13.67 -10.53 -1.29
C GLY A 40 -13.36 -12.05 -1.19
N PRO A 41 -14.12 -12.95 -1.85
CA PRO A 41 -13.79 -14.38 -1.83
C PRO A 41 -12.43 -14.73 -2.45
N LEU A 42 -12.03 -14.05 -3.52
CA LEU A 42 -10.72 -14.24 -4.15
C LEU A 42 -9.59 -13.66 -3.27
N ARG A 43 -9.78 -12.43 -2.78
CA ARG A 43 -8.83 -11.75 -1.89
C ARG A 43 -8.51 -12.56 -0.63
N ARG A 44 -9.49 -13.28 -0.08
CA ARG A 44 -9.29 -14.15 1.10
C ARG A 44 -8.48 -15.40 0.82
N ARG A 45 -8.51 -15.93 -0.41
CA ARG A 45 -7.83 -17.18 -0.78
C ARG A 45 -6.35 -16.98 -1.12
N LEU A 46 -5.99 -15.85 -1.72
CA LEU A 46 -4.62 -15.59 -2.18
C LEU A 46 -3.56 -15.67 -1.06
N PRO A 47 -3.82 -15.18 0.18
CA PRO A 47 -2.89 -15.36 1.29
C PRO A 47 -2.70 -16.83 1.71
N GLU A 48 -3.73 -17.68 1.62
CA GLU A 48 -3.58 -19.12 1.90
C GLU A 48 -2.65 -19.78 0.88
N VAL A 49 -2.75 -19.36 -0.39
CA VAL A 49 -1.85 -19.82 -1.47
C VAL A 49 -0.42 -19.34 -1.24
N LEU A 50 -0.25 -18.09 -0.80
CA LEU A 50 1.07 -17.49 -0.56
C LEU A 50 1.78 -18.05 0.68
N LEU A 51 1.06 -18.15 1.79
CA LEU A 51 1.60 -18.47 3.12
C LEU A 51 1.50 -19.96 3.46
N GLY A 52 0.76 -20.74 2.67
CA GLY A 52 0.49 -22.16 2.88
C GLY A 52 -0.54 -22.45 3.98
N SER A 53 -0.69 -21.58 4.97
CA SER A 53 -1.77 -21.63 5.97
C SER A 53 -2.06 -20.25 6.54
N VAL A 54 -3.30 -20.02 6.96
CA VAL A 54 -3.77 -18.78 7.60
C VAL A 54 -4.58 -19.15 8.84
N GLY A 55 -4.35 -18.44 9.95
CA GLY A 55 -5.07 -18.66 11.20
C GLY A 55 -6.51 -18.12 11.19
N GLU A 56 -7.37 -18.71 12.01
CA GLU A 56 -8.74 -18.23 12.21
C GLU A 56 -8.74 -16.79 12.77
N GLY A 57 -9.54 -15.91 12.17
CA GLY A 57 -9.58 -14.50 12.57
C GLY A 57 -8.50 -13.62 11.95
N ALA A 58 -7.69 -14.13 11.00
CA ALA A 58 -6.80 -13.29 10.20
C ALA A 58 -7.62 -12.19 9.49
N LYS A 59 -7.39 -10.94 9.92
CA LYS A 59 -7.96 -9.75 9.30
C LYS A 59 -6.92 -9.19 8.34
N TRP A 60 -7.29 -9.11 7.08
CA TRP A 60 -6.46 -8.54 6.04
C TRP A 60 -6.88 -7.08 5.85
N GLU A 61 -5.91 -6.18 5.75
CA GLU A 61 -6.15 -4.78 5.42
C GLU A 61 -7.03 -4.72 4.16
N ALA A 62 -8.27 -4.31 4.33
CA ALA A 62 -9.16 -3.96 3.24
C ALA A 62 -8.71 -2.58 2.80
N ALA A 63 -7.88 -2.51 1.77
CA ALA A 63 -7.50 -1.26 1.16
C ALA A 63 -8.74 -0.68 0.46
N GLU A 64 -9.50 0.15 1.18
CA GLU A 64 -10.41 1.09 0.54
C GLU A 64 -9.59 1.98 -0.43
N PRO A 65 -10.10 2.23 -1.65
CA PRO A 65 -9.37 2.95 -2.67
C PRO A 65 -8.97 4.36 -2.17
N ILE A 66 -7.76 4.78 -2.51
CA ILE A 66 -7.27 6.14 -2.27
C ILE A 66 -7.42 6.92 -3.57
N THR A 67 -7.98 8.12 -3.49
CA THR A 67 -8.12 9.03 -4.64
C THR A 67 -7.18 10.21 -4.46
N ILE A 68 -6.34 10.48 -5.46
CA ILE A 68 -5.43 11.63 -5.50
C ILE A 68 -5.84 12.46 -6.70
N GLY A 69 -6.23 13.72 -6.46
CA GLY A 69 -6.58 14.69 -7.50
C GLY A 69 -5.38 15.16 -8.30
N ASP A 70 -5.65 16.03 -9.29
CA ASP A 70 -4.62 16.59 -10.15
C ASP A 70 -3.72 17.57 -9.39
N ASP A 71 -2.46 17.71 -9.81
CA ASP A 71 -1.48 18.65 -9.27
C ASP A 71 -1.23 18.56 -7.75
N VAL A 72 -1.42 17.37 -7.16
CA VAL A 72 -1.09 17.10 -5.75
C VAL A 72 0.42 16.91 -5.56
N TRP A 73 0.98 17.59 -4.55
CA TRP A 73 2.36 17.38 -4.13
C TRP A 73 2.42 16.59 -2.80
N LEU A 74 3.03 15.40 -2.84
CA LEU A 74 3.32 14.60 -1.63
C LEU A 74 4.81 14.74 -1.25
N GLY A 75 5.07 15.25 -0.05
CA GLY A 75 6.40 15.29 0.53
C GLY A 75 6.95 13.88 0.81
N GLY A 76 8.27 13.78 1.00
CA GLY A 76 8.92 12.50 1.28
C GLY A 76 8.35 11.82 2.54
N GLY A 77 8.08 10.51 2.45
CA GLY A 77 7.63 9.70 3.58
C GLY A 77 6.17 9.95 4.02
N VAL A 78 5.33 10.53 3.17
CA VAL A 78 3.89 10.63 3.43
C VAL A 78 3.25 9.24 3.45
N VAL A 79 2.36 9.01 4.41
CA VAL A 79 1.52 7.82 4.50
C VAL A 79 0.07 8.24 4.32
N VAL A 80 -0.63 7.64 3.37
CA VAL A 80 -2.07 7.87 3.12
C VAL A 80 -2.84 6.61 3.49
N LEU A 81 -3.82 6.73 4.39
CA LEU A 81 -4.62 5.61 4.85
C LEU A 81 -5.71 5.24 3.82
N PRO A 82 -6.19 3.98 3.84
CA PRO A 82 -7.24 3.53 2.94
C PRO A 82 -8.50 4.41 3.01
N GLY A 83 -9.16 4.61 1.85
CA GLY A 83 -10.44 5.33 1.74
C GLY A 83 -10.31 6.85 1.67
N VAL A 84 -9.10 7.40 1.76
CA VAL A 84 -8.86 8.85 1.72
C VAL A 84 -8.90 9.40 0.29
N THR A 85 -9.55 10.55 0.14
CA THR A 85 -9.47 11.43 -1.03
C THR A 85 -8.64 12.67 -0.74
N ILE A 86 -7.66 12.96 -1.60
CA ILE A 86 -6.86 14.18 -1.59
C ILE A 86 -7.29 15.03 -2.79
N GLY A 87 -7.86 16.21 -2.52
CA GLY A 87 -8.30 17.15 -3.55
C GLY A 87 -7.15 17.71 -4.38
N GLU A 88 -7.50 18.24 -5.55
CA GLU A 88 -6.56 18.86 -6.49
C GLU A 88 -5.74 20.01 -5.86
N ASN A 89 -4.54 20.24 -6.39
CA ASN A 89 -3.59 21.26 -5.92
C ASN A 89 -3.14 21.13 -4.45
N ALA A 90 -3.52 20.06 -3.75
CA ALA A 90 -3.16 19.89 -2.36
C ALA A 90 -1.65 19.62 -2.19
N VAL A 91 -1.06 20.24 -1.17
CA VAL A 91 0.33 20.03 -0.76
C VAL A 91 0.37 19.31 0.57
N VAL A 92 0.93 18.11 0.60
CA VAL A 92 1.10 17.30 1.81
C VAL A 92 2.56 17.33 2.26
N GLY A 93 2.83 17.92 3.43
CA GLY A 93 4.17 18.03 3.99
C GLY A 93 4.82 16.66 4.27
N ALA A 94 6.15 16.62 4.25
CA ALA A 94 6.93 15.41 4.49
C ALA A 94 6.59 14.75 5.85
N GLY A 95 6.58 13.41 5.87
CA GLY A 95 6.26 12.61 7.05
C GLY A 95 4.82 12.70 7.56
N ALA A 96 3.90 13.30 6.79
CA ALA A 96 2.50 13.40 7.20
C ALA A 96 1.78 12.04 7.13
N VAL A 97 0.81 11.83 8.03
CA VAL A 97 -0.04 10.65 8.05
C VAL A 97 -1.49 11.07 7.79
N VAL A 98 -1.94 10.92 6.56
CA VAL A 98 -3.26 11.34 6.09
C VAL A 98 -4.29 10.29 6.50
N THR A 99 -5.11 10.66 7.49
CA THR A 99 -6.12 9.80 8.15
C THR A 99 -7.55 10.12 7.72
N ARG A 100 -7.74 11.18 6.95
CA ARG A 100 -9.03 11.72 6.51
C ARG A 100 -8.84 12.53 5.25
N ASP A 101 -9.92 12.72 4.50
CA ASP A 101 -9.91 13.48 3.26
C ASP A 101 -9.31 14.89 3.44
N LEU A 102 -8.57 15.29 2.42
CA LEU A 102 -8.02 16.63 2.28
C LEU A 102 -8.79 17.35 1.16
N PRO A 103 -9.35 18.54 1.41
CA PRO A 103 -9.96 19.34 0.35
C PRO A 103 -8.91 19.79 -0.67
N ALA A 104 -9.37 20.30 -1.81
CA ALA A 104 -8.52 20.94 -2.80
C ALA A 104 -7.88 22.23 -2.25
N ASP A 105 -6.79 22.69 -2.88
CA ASP A 105 -6.15 23.98 -2.60
C ASP A 105 -5.74 24.16 -1.13
N VAL A 106 -5.16 23.12 -0.51
CA VAL A 106 -4.67 23.20 0.88
C VAL A 106 -3.24 22.74 1.04
N VAL A 107 -2.57 23.28 2.04
CA VAL A 107 -1.35 22.70 2.60
C VAL A 107 -1.74 21.92 3.86
N ALA A 108 -1.46 20.62 3.88
CA ALA A 108 -1.67 19.74 5.03
C ALA A 108 -0.36 19.14 5.53
N ALA A 109 -0.20 18.98 6.85
CA ALA A 109 1.00 18.38 7.43
C ALA A 109 0.70 17.72 8.79
N GLY A 110 1.65 16.91 9.26
CA GLY A 110 1.65 16.30 10.59
C GLY A 110 1.12 14.87 10.64
N ASN A 111 1.20 14.28 11.83
CA ASN A 111 0.67 12.97 12.16
C ASN A 111 -0.24 13.09 13.41
N PRO A 112 -1.57 13.04 13.25
CA PRO A 112 -2.31 12.92 11.98
C PRO A 112 -2.30 14.22 11.16
N ALA A 113 -2.38 14.12 9.84
CA ALA A 113 -2.35 15.28 8.94
C ALA A 113 -3.52 16.24 9.22
N ARG A 114 -3.22 17.54 9.24
CA ARG A 114 -4.17 18.63 9.41
C ARG A 114 -3.90 19.71 8.37
N VAL A 115 -4.97 20.34 7.87
CA VAL A 115 -4.86 21.54 7.04
C VAL A 115 -4.19 22.63 7.87
N VAL A 116 -3.06 23.12 7.38
CA VAL A 116 -2.24 24.18 7.98
C VAL A 116 -2.66 25.54 7.42
N ARG A 117 -2.92 25.61 6.11
CA ARG A 117 -3.43 26.79 5.42
C ARG A 117 -4.11 26.41 4.11
N THR A 118 -4.95 27.30 3.59
CA THR A 118 -5.44 27.26 2.21
C THR A 118 -4.39 27.86 1.27
N LEU A 119 -4.40 27.40 0.03
CA LEU A 119 -3.72 28.02 -1.09
C LEU A 119 -4.73 28.99 -1.70
N ASP A 120 -4.47 30.29 -1.60
CA ASP A 120 -5.22 31.25 -2.39
C ASP A 120 -4.71 31.10 -3.83
N GLY A 121 -5.62 30.79 -4.77
CA GLY A 121 -5.30 30.72 -6.19
C GLY A 121 -4.66 32.03 -6.68
N PRO A 122 -3.91 32.03 -7.80
CA PRO A 122 -3.40 33.28 -8.33
C PRO A 122 -4.57 34.25 -8.57
N GLU A 123 -4.52 35.42 -7.95
CA GLU A 123 -5.26 36.55 -8.47
C GLU A 123 -4.75 36.77 -9.91
N GLY A 124 -5.62 36.55 -10.91
CA GLY A 124 -5.55 37.12 -12.27
C GLY A 124 -4.29 36.83 -13.08
#